data_AF-A0A161UWD0-F1
#
_entry.id   AF-A0A161UWD0-F1
#
_cell.length_a   1.000
_cell.length_b   1.000
_cell.length_c   1.000
_cell.angle_alpha   90.00
_cell.angle_beta   90.00
_cell.angle_gamma   90.00
#
_symmetry.space_group_name_H-M   'P 1'
#
loop_
_entity.id
_entity.type
_entity.pdbx_description
1 polymer ?
#
loop_
_entity_poly.entity_id
_entity_poly.type
_entity_poly.pdbx_seq_one_letter_code
_entity_poly.pdbx_strand_id
1 'polypeptide(L)'
;MKKTAIYSFYVLLLISCVNNNEIERILLDKNEEKTIFWDYYASEDNINYQFLGYKMSFVSKNNYRLFYSKRKDKIYQNHHVREDLIESISEREWHVDPKNMKMSLDIDLFIIEKYNKDTIFMKGDGYNGRYMLIKNIK
;
A
#
# COMPACT_ATOMS: atom_id res chain seq x y z
N MET A 1 30.53 -30.52 44.58
CA MET A 1 29.20 -29.94 44.28
C MET A 1 29.39 -28.64 43.50
N LYS A 2 29.24 -28.67 42.17
CA LYS A 2 29.23 -27.47 41.31
C LYS A 2 28.28 -27.75 40.14
N LYS A 3 27.02 -27.34 40.26
CA LYS A 3 26.01 -27.40 39.20
C LYS A 3 25.11 -26.16 39.30
N THR A 4 25.68 -24.99 39.01
CA THR A 4 24.93 -23.72 39.01
C THR A 4 25.55 -22.78 37.99
N ALA A 5 25.45 -23.12 36.70
CA ALA A 5 25.88 -22.20 35.64
C ALA A 5 25.24 -22.47 34.26
N ILE A 6 24.04 -23.09 34.18
CA ILE A 6 23.43 -23.42 32.87
C ILE A 6 22.07 -22.72 32.64
N TYR A 7 21.49 -22.07 33.64
CA TYR A 7 20.13 -21.50 33.49
C TYR A 7 20.05 -20.09 32.92
N SER A 8 21.18 -19.40 32.71
CA SER A 8 21.15 -17.99 32.26
C SER A 8 21.20 -17.81 30.73
N PHE A 9 21.33 -18.88 29.94
CA PHE A 9 21.49 -18.78 28.48
C PHE A 9 20.17 -18.80 27.70
N TYR A 10 19.05 -19.23 28.31
CA TYR A 10 17.77 -19.41 27.61
C TYR A 10 16.81 -18.20 27.67
N VAL A 11 17.16 -17.13 28.40
CA VAL A 11 16.31 -15.92 28.51
C VAL A 11 16.65 -14.87 27.44
N LEU A 12 17.70 -15.11 26.64
CA LEU A 12 18.07 -14.28 25.49
C LEU A 12 17.52 -14.83 24.17
N LEU A 13 16.36 -15.50 24.20
CA LEU A 13 15.52 -15.64 23.01
C LEU A 13 14.93 -14.26 22.70
N LEU A 14 15.79 -13.47 22.08
CA LEU A 14 15.52 -12.39 21.16
C LEU A 14 14.03 -12.32 20.82
N ILE A 15 13.31 -11.49 21.58
CA ILE A 15 12.18 -10.75 21.04
C ILE A 15 12.81 -9.86 19.96
N SER A 16 13.15 -10.44 18.81
CA SER A 16 13.26 -9.67 17.59
C SER A 16 11.85 -9.14 17.41
N CYS A 17 11.62 -7.92 17.89
CA CYS A 17 10.52 -7.11 17.46
C CYS A 17 10.75 -6.94 15.96
N VAL A 18 10.31 -7.92 15.17
CA VAL A 18 10.17 -7.77 13.73
C VAL A 18 9.24 -6.59 13.65
N ASN A 19 9.82 -5.43 13.30
CA ASN A 19 9.12 -4.17 13.23
C ASN A 19 8.19 -4.30 12.02
N ASN A 20 7.08 -5.01 12.24
CA ASN A 20 6.14 -5.40 11.22
C ASN A 20 5.43 -4.12 10.85
N ASN A 21 5.85 -3.56 9.71
CA ASN A 21 5.24 -2.37 9.17
C ASN A 21 3.77 -2.69 8.83
N GLU A 22 2.87 -2.16 9.65
CA GLU A 22 1.44 -2.44 9.55
C GLU A 22 0.87 -1.98 8.21
N ILE A 23 1.35 -0.86 7.68
CA ILE A 23 0.93 -0.33 6.38
C ILE A 23 1.41 -1.25 5.25
N GLU A 24 2.66 -1.72 5.31
CA GLU A 24 3.15 -2.73 4.35
C GLU A 24 2.26 -3.98 4.37
N ARG A 25 1.85 -4.44 5.57
CA ARG A 25 0.92 -5.58 5.70
C ARG A 25 -0.48 -5.28 5.17
N ILE A 26 -0.96 -4.04 5.28
CA ILE A 26 -2.26 -3.63 4.73
C ILE A 26 -2.22 -3.70 3.21
N LEU A 27 -1.15 -3.14 2.63
CA LEU A 27 -0.94 -3.05 1.18
C LEU A 27 -0.69 -4.41 0.53
N LEU A 28 0.13 -5.25 1.15
CA LEU A 28 0.49 -6.58 0.65
C LEU A 28 -0.59 -7.61 0.99
N ASP A 29 -1.02 -8.38 -0.02
CA ASP A 29 -1.82 -9.57 0.24
C ASP A 29 -0.91 -10.70 0.74
N LYS A 30 -1.28 -11.33 1.85
CA LYS A 30 -0.55 -12.47 2.42
C LYS A 30 -1.21 -13.81 2.08
N ASN A 31 -2.38 -13.80 1.45
CA ASN A 31 -3.19 -15.01 1.27
C ASN A 31 -3.13 -15.61 -0.14
N GLU A 32 -2.29 -15.09 -1.05
CA GLU A 32 -1.92 -15.65 -2.38
C GLU A 32 -3.06 -16.05 -3.35
N GLU A 33 -4.32 -16.03 -2.95
CA GLU A 33 -5.44 -16.59 -3.70
C GLU A 33 -6.18 -15.55 -4.57
N LYS A 34 -6.03 -14.25 -4.31
CA LYS A 34 -6.67 -13.19 -5.11
C LYS A 34 -5.78 -11.97 -5.26
N THR A 35 -5.52 -11.54 -6.50
CA THR A 35 -4.88 -10.24 -6.77
C THR A 35 -5.73 -9.11 -6.16
N ILE A 36 -5.18 -8.43 -5.15
CA ILE A 36 -5.81 -7.28 -4.51
C ILE A 36 -5.44 -6.02 -5.28
N PHE A 37 -6.46 -5.35 -5.82
CA PHE A 37 -6.31 -4.04 -6.45
C PHE A 37 -6.65 -2.92 -5.49
N TRP A 38 -5.88 -1.84 -5.58
CA TRP A 38 -6.12 -0.58 -4.90
C TRP A 38 -6.48 0.50 -5.92
N ASP A 39 -7.67 1.07 -5.76
CA ASP A 39 -8.14 2.16 -6.60
C ASP A 39 -7.50 3.47 -6.12
N TYR A 40 -6.89 4.23 -7.04
CA TYR A 40 -6.21 5.48 -6.70
C TYR A 40 -7.05 6.70 -7.06
N TYR A 41 -7.25 7.56 -6.06
CA TYR A 41 -8.04 8.78 -6.16
C TYR A 41 -7.19 9.99 -5.80
N ALA A 42 -7.51 11.13 -6.42
CA ALA A 42 -6.98 12.43 -6.03
C ALA A 42 -8.09 13.45 -5.80
N SER A 43 -7.80 14.48 -5.00
CA SER A 43 -8.70 15.59 -4.72
C SER A 43 -7.94 16.90 -4.81
N GLU A 44 -8.47 17.83 -5.61
CA GLU A 44 -7.95 19.20 -5.75
C GLU A 44 -8.52 20.15 -4.68
N ASP A 45 -9.75 19.90 -4.22
CA ASP A 45 -10.50 20.74 -3.27
C ASP A 45 -10.50 20.20 -1.83
N ASN A 46 -9.79 19.10 -1.58
CA ASN A 46 -9.74 18.34 -0.32
C ASN A 46 -11.04 17.63 0.10
N ILE A 47 -12.12 17.74 -0.67
CA ILE A 47 -13.45 17.22 -0.31
C ILE A 47 -13.86 16.13 -1.29
N ASN A 48 -13.73 16.41 -2.59
CA ASN A 48 -14.20 15.54 -3.65
C ASN A 48 -13.02 14.75 -4.22
N TYR A 49 -12.98 13.45 -3.91
CA TYR A 49 -12.02 12.52 -4.46
C TYR A 49 -12.50 11.98 -5.81
N GLN A 50 -11.67 12.10 -6.82
CA GLN A 50 -11.92 11.58 -8.16
C GLN A 50 -10.98 10.42 -8.45
N PHE A 51 -11.55 9.33 -8.97
CA PHE A 51 -10.77 8.17 -9.40
C PHE A 51 -9.91 8.56 -10.60
N LEU A 52 -8.60 8.28 -10.55
CA LEU A 52 -7.67 8.69 -11.60
C LEU A 52 -7.54 7.69 -12.76
N GLY A 53 -8.37 6.64 -12.79
CA GLY A 53 -8.42 5.71 -13.92
C GLY A 53 -7.38 4.59 -13.89
N TYR A 54 -6.61 4.48 -12.80
CA TYR A 54 -5.65 3.41 -12.60
C TYR A 54 -5.81 2.72 -11.24
N LYS A 55 -5.49 1.42 -11.24
CA LYS A 55 -5.44 0.56 -10.07
C LYS A 55 -4.00 0.14 -9.80
N MET A 56 -3.68 -0.07 -8.54
CA MET A 56 -2.36 -0.53 -8.08
C MET A 56 -2.47 -1.93 -7.51
N SER A 57 -1.52 -2.81 -7.82
CA SER A 57 -1.35 -4.10 -7.14
C SER A 57 0.02 -4.11 -6.48
N PHE A 58 0.07 -4.16 -5.15
CA PHE A 58 1.32 -4.29 -4.40
C PHE A 58 1.70 -5.76 -4.37
N VAL A 59 2.70 -6.15 -5.18
CA VAL A 59 3.04 -7.57 -5.44
C VAL A 59 4.10 -8.10 -4.48
N SER A 60 5.04 -7.26 -4.06
CA SER A 60 6.06 -7.61 -3.08
C SER A 60 6.46 -6.38 -2.29
N LYS A 61 7.26 -6.60 -1.24
CA LYS A 61 7.99 -5.50 -0.61
C LYS A 61 8.73 -4.74 -1.71
N ASN A 62 8.50 -3.44 -1.74
CA ASN A 62 9.05 -2.48 -2.69
C ASN A 62 8.60 -2.57 -4.15
N ASN A 63 7.81 -3.56 -4.58
CA ASN A 63 7.32 -3.61 -5.97
C ASN A 63 5.79 -3.55 -6.03
N TYR A 64 5.29 -2.75 -6.97
CA TYR A 64 3.88 -2.67 -7.32
C TYR A 64 3.70 -2.61 -8.84
N ARG A 65 2.49 -2.90 -9.31
CA ARG A 65 2.12 -2.84 -10.73
C ARG A 65 0.93 -1.91 -10.92
N LEU A 66 0.94 -1.17 -12.03
CA LEU A 66 -0.16 -0.31 -12.43
C LEU A 66 -1.05 -0.99 -13.46
N PHE A 67 -2.34 -0.76 -13.34
CA PHE A 67 -3.36 -1.27 -14.23
C PHE A 67 -4.25 -0.11 -14.69
N TYR A 68 -4.24 0.19 -15.98
CA TYR A 68 -5.01 1.28 -16.57
C TYR A 68 -6.35 0.77 -17.11
N SER A 69 -7.43 1.52 -16.92
CA SER A 69 -8.69 1.23 -17.61
C SER A 69 -8.55 1.49 -19.12
N LYS A 70 -9.00 0.53 -19.94
CA LYS A 70 -9.05 0.67 -21.41
C LYS A 70 -9.98 1.80 -21.88
N ARG A 71 -10.95 2.21 -21.05
CA ARG A 71 -11.99 3.17 -21.44
C ARG A 71 -11.82 4.47 -20.64
N LYS A 72 -11.02 5.40 -21.16
CA LYS A 72 -10.71 6.70 -20.53
C LYS A 72 -11.95 7.59 -20.31
N ASP A 73 -13.01 7.42 -21.09
CA ASP A 73 -14.09 8.42 -21.23
C ASP A 73 -15.41 8.05 -20.53
N LYS A 74 -15.47 6.91 -19.84
CA LYS A 74 -16.63 6.57 -19.01
C LYS A 74 -16.22 6.68 -17.57
N ILE A 75 -16.72 7.71 -16.89
CA ILE A 75 -16.78 7.78 -15.42
C ILE A 75 -17.27 6.40 -14.97
N TYR A 76 -16.34 5.61 -14.46
CA TYR A 76 -16.42 4.16 -14.55
C TYR A 76 -17.36 3.66 -13.46
N GLN A 77 -18.68 3.73 -13.63
CA GLN A 77 -19.67 3.43 -12.59
C GLN A 77 -19.62 1.99 -12.06
N ASN A 78 -18.82 1.10 -12.67
CA ASN A 78 -18.71 -0.30 -12.27
C ASN A 78 -17.24 -0.69 -12.06
N HIS A 79 -16.69 -0.40 -10.87
CA HIS A 79 -15.25 -0.47 -10.51
C HIS A 79 -14.67 -1.90 -10.47
N HIS A 80 -15.34 -2.85 -11.09
CA HIS A 80 -15.39 -4.23 -10.68
C HIS A 80 -14.93 -5.22 -11.76
N VAL A 81 -14.75 -4.81 -13.01
CA VAL A 81 -14.44 -5.75 -14.10
C VAL A 81 -12.92 -5.75 -14.39
N ARG A 82 -12.24 -6.85 -14.04
CA ARG A 82 -10.80 -7.08 -14.26
C ARG A 82 -10.42 -7.10 -15.75
N GLU A 83 -11.36 -7.46 -16.62
CA GLU A 83 -11.14 -7.69 -18.07
C GLU A 83 -10.84 -6.42 -18.87
N ASP A 84 -11.14 -5.26 -18.29
CA ASP A 84 -10.95 -3.94 -18.90
C ASP A 84 -9.63 -3.25 -18.50
N LEU A 85 -8.73 -3.96 -17.81
CA LEU A 85 -7.45 -3.41 -17.35
C LEU A 85 -6.30 -3.75 -18.30
N ILE A 86 -5.42 -2.78 -18.56
CA ILE A 86 -4.12 -2.95 -19.22
C ILE A 86 -3.04 -2.86 -18.14
N GLU A 87 -2.28 -3.92 -17.95
CA GLU A 87 -1.12 -3.93 -17.05
C GLU A 87 0.03 -3.10 -17.63
N SER A 88 0.70 -2.30 -16.78
CA SER A 88 1.92 -1.60 -17.16
C SER A 88 3.05 -2.58 -17.47
N ILE A 89 3.87 -2.25 -18.46
CA ILE A 89 4.95 -3.14 -18.94
C ILE A 89 6.02 -3.37 -17.85
N SER A 90 6.19 -2.45 -16.92
CA SER A 90 7.19 -2.52 -15.85
C SER A 90 6.55 -2.57 -14.46
N GLU A 91 7.20 -3.32 -13.57
CA GLU A 91 7.03 -3.14 -12.13
C GLU A 91 7.62 -1.80 -11.71
N ARG A 92 7.07 -1.28 -10.62
CA ARG A 92 7.29 0.06 -10.11
C ARG A 92 7.66 -0.01 -8.64
N GLU A 93 8.39 0.99 -8.16
CA GLU A 93 8.95 0.93 -6.81
C GLU A 93 8.06 1.63 -5.79
N TRP A 94 7.93 1.05 -4.60
CA TRP A 94 7.26 1.71 -3.49
C TRP A 94 8.02 1.52 -2.18
N HIS A 95 7.77 2.39 -1.21
CA HIS A 95 8.34 2.25 0.13
C HIS A 95 7.46 2.94 1.15
N VAL A 96 7.48 2.45 2.40
CA VAL A 96 6.83 3.11 3.53
C VAL A 96 7.84 3.27 4.65
N ASP A 97 7.99 4.52 5.12
CA ASP A 97 8.63 4.85 6.37
C ASP A 97 7.56 4.99 7.45
N PRO A 98 7.34 3.95 8.29
CA PRO A 98 6.30 3.97 9.30
C PRO A 98 6.61 4.92 10.45
N LYS A 99 7.88 5.30 10.65
CA LYS A 99 8.28 6.21 11.73
C LYS A 99 7.83 7.63 11.41
N ASN A 100 7.95 8.03 10.15
CA ASN A 100 7.57 9.36 9.69
C ASN A 100 6.19 9.39 9.01
N MET A 101 5.50 8.25 8.93
CA MET A 101 4.24 8.09 8.19
C MET A 101 4.37 8.58 6.74
N LYS A 102 5.47 8.23 6.07
CA LYS A 102 5.72 8.60 4.67
C LYS A 102 5.62 7.39 3.75
N MET A 103 5.09 7.62 2.56
CA MET A 103 5.03 6.63 1.49
C MET A 103 5.65 7.20 0.22
N SER A 104 6.48 6.40 -0.44
CA SER A 104 6.99 6.68 -1.78
C SER A 104 6.29 5.75 -2.76
N LEU A 105 5.78 6.29 -3.86
CA LEU A 105 5.31 5.55 -5.03
C LEU A 105 6.06 6.09 -6.25
N ASP A 106 7.06 5.36 -6.72
CA ASP A 106 8.06 5.84 -7.66
C ASP A 106 8.68 7.17 -7.19
N ILE A 107 8.49 8.23 -8.00
CA ILE A 107 8.98 9.59 -7.75
C ILE A 107 8.08 10.39 -6.82
N ASP A 108 6.85 9.93 -6.58
CA ASP A 108 5.87 10.66 -5.79
C ASP A 108 6.03 10.33 -4.30
N LEU A 109 6.16 11.37 -3.49
CA LEU A 109 6.28 11.28 -2.04
C LEU A 109 4.98 11.74 -1.37
N PHE A 110 4.56 11.00 -0.37
CA PHE A 110 3.30 11.22 0.35
C PHE A 110 3.51 11.17 1.86
N ILE A 111 2.73 11.98 2.57
CA ILE A 111 2.50 11.85 4.01
C ILE A 111 1.17 11.14 4.20
N ILE A 112 1.17 10.01 4.90
CA ILE A 112 -0.03 9.26 5.28
C ILE A 112 -0.69 9.99 6.45
N GLU A 113 -1.94 10.44 6.25
CA GLU A 113 -2.70 11.19 7.26
C GLU A 113 -3.57 10.27 8.13
N LYS A 114 -4.19 9.27 7.51
CA LYS A 114 -5.05 8.28 8.19
C LYS A 114 -5.13 7.01 7.35
N TYR A 115 -5.24 5.85 8.00
CA TYR A 115 -5.39 4.57 7.30
C TYR A 115 -6.20 3.56 8.11
N ASN A 116 -6.76 2.59 7.40
CA ASN A 116 -7.31 1.35 7.95
C ASN A 116 -6.99 0.21 6.97
N LYS A 117 -7.51 -0.99 7.22
CA LYS A 117 -7.25 -2.18 6.39
C LYS A 117 -7.65 -2.07 4.91
N ASP A 118 -8.57 -1.15 4.58
CA ASP A 118 -9.21 -1.05 3.27
C ASP A 118 -9.00 0.34 2.64
N THR A 119 -8.43 1.31 3.36
CA THR A 119 -8.29 2.69 2.88
C THR A 119 -7.06 3.38 3.47
N ILE A 120 -6.33 4.10 2.64
CA ILE A 120 -5.18 4.93 3.05
C ILE A 120 -5.39 6.33 2.47
N PHE A 121 -5.37 7.34 3.32
CA PHE A 121 -5.45 8.75 2.94
C PHE A 121 -4.10 9.40 3.08
N MET A 122 -3.75 10.19 2.08
CA MET A 122 -2.42 10.73 1.88
C MET A 122 -2.51 12.18 1.41
N LYS A 123 -1.46 12.94 1.69
CA LYS A 123 -1.21 14.24 1.06
C LYS A 123 0.18 14.25 0.43
N GLY A 124 0.38 15.09 -0.58
CA GLY A 124 1.70 15.27 -1.18
C GLY A 124 2.75 15.73 -0.15
N ASP A 125 3.95 15.16 -0.23
CA ASP A 125 5.12 15.60 0.52
C ASP A 125 5.97 16.49 -0.39
N GLY A 126 5.87 17.80 -0.21
CA GLY A 126 6.54 18.80 -1.06
C GLY A 126 5.69 19.33 -2.22
N TYR A 127 4.42 18.93 -2.33
CA TYR A 127 3.47 19.46 -3.31
C TYR A 127 2.03 19.46 -2.77
N ASN A 128 1.17 20.29 -3.38
CA ASN A 128 -0.23 20.40 -3.01
C ASN A 128 -1.06 19.30 -3.69
N GLY A 129 -1.77 18.51 -2.91
CA GLY A 129 -2.71 17.49 -3.40
C GLY A 129 -3.08 16.51 -2.29
N ARG A 130 -4.31 16.02 -2.33
CA ARG A 130 -4.76 14.91 -1.46
C ARG A 130 -5.06 13.68 -2.29
N TYR A 131 -4.76 12.53 -1.74
CA TYR A 131 -4.80 11.25 -2.42
C TYR A 131 -5.40 10.20 -1.52
N MET A 132 -6.02 9.20 -2.13
CA MET A 132 -6.63 8.11 -1.41
C MET A 132 -6.46 6.81 -2.19
N LEU A 133 -6.06 5.77 -1.47
CA LEU A 133 -6.07 4.40 -1.95
C LEU A 133 -7.25 3.68 -1.30
N ILE A 134 -8.12 3.07 -2.10
CA ILE A 134 -9.22 2.22 -1.63
C ILE A 134 -9.01 0.79 -2.12
N LYS A 135 -8.98 -0.16 -1.18
CA LYS A 135 -8.88 -1.59 -1.47
C LYS A 135 -10.16 -2.06 -2.16
N ASN A 136 -10.03 -2.64 -3.35
CA ASN A 136 -11.15 -3.21 -4.08
C ASN A 136 -11.41 -4.63 -3.57
N ILE A 137 -12.37 -4.77 -2.65
CA ILE A 137 -12.74 -6.06 -2.07
C ILE A 137 -13.86 -6.65 -2.92
N LYS A 138 -13.60 -7.80 -3.54
CA LYS A 138 -14.56 -8.61 -4.29
C LYS A 138 -14.62 -10.05 -3.79
#